data_AF-A0A1G6Q2X6-F1
#
_entry.id   AF-A0A1G6Q2X6-F1
#
_cell.length_a   1.000
_cell.length_b   1.000
_cell.length_c   1.000
_cell.angle_alpha   90.00
_cell.angle_beta   90.00
_cell.angle_gamma   90.00
#
_symmetry.space_group_name_H-M   'P 1'
#
loop_
_entity.id
_entity.type
_entity.pdbx_description
1 polymer ?
#
loop_
_entity_poly.entity_id
_entity_poly.type
_entity_poly.pdbx_seq_one_letter_code
_entity_poly.pdbx_strand_id
1 'polypeptide(L)'
;MIHAEIYGAIKTNSPTTEDLSFRDTFEEYTRRFSGNDAIHHNLMADKFVKYMADVLQQIHPQLGGSAYADFMNYPGGYPNGVPREFYEALAWTGLKDASTLAYQALSPTKKAEITEHLRKAETGRKSCN
;
A
#
# COMPACT_ATOMS: atom_id res chain seq x y z
N MET A 1 -11.18 5.70 -2.61
CA MET A 1 -12.03 4.56 -2.21
C MET A 1 -11.82 4.23 -0.74
N ILE A 2 -10.63 3.74 -0.33
CA ILE A 2 -10.34 3.39 1.07
C ILE A 2 -10.63 4.52 2.07
N HIS A 3 -10.21 5.75 1.79
CA HIS A 3 -10.47 6.88 2.70
C HIS A 3 -11.98 7.18 2.91
N ALA A 4 -12.79 6.97 1.87
CA ALA A 4 -14.24 7.19 1.94
C ALA A 4 -14.95 6.03 2.66
N GLU A 5 -14.47 4.80 2.48
CA GLU A 5 -14.96 3.62 3.21
C GLU A 5 -14.63 3.73 4.70
N ILE A 6 -13.40 4.13 5.05
CA ILE A 6 -12.98 4.44 6.43
C ILE A 6 -13.90 5.49 7.05
N TYR A 7 -14.12 6.58 6.34
CA TYR A 7 -14.99 7.66 6.81
C TYR A 7 -16.44 7.18 7.01
N GLY A 8 -16.95 6.36 6.09
CA GLY A 8 -18.29 5.76 6.18
C GLY A 8 -18.44 4.83 7.39
N ALA A 9 -17.48 3.92 7.61
CA ALA A 9 -17.48 2.98 8.73
C ALA A 9 -17.47 3.71 10.09
N ILE A 10 -16.73 4.82 10.20
CA ILE A 10 -16.69 5.63 11.45
C ILE A 10 -18.02 6.34 11.71
N LYS A 11 -18.76 6.71 10.67
CA LYS A 11 -19.94 7.58 10.75
C LYS A 11 -21.28 6.82 10.69
N THR A 12 -21.27 5.50 10.63
CA THR A 12 -22.51 4.70 10.55
C THR A 12 -23.35 4.80 11.83
N ASN A 13 -24.66 4.96 11.68
CA ASN A 13 -25.63 5.06 12.80
C ASN A 13 -26.14 3.70 13.28
N SER A 14 -25.82 2.61 12.58
CA SER A 14 -26.20 1.24 12.95
C SER A 14 -25.03 0.31 12.62
N PRO A 15 -23.94 0.40 13.40
CA PRO A 15 -22.71 -0.30 13.08
C PRO A 15 -22.90 -1.81 13.17
N THR A 16 -22.35 -2.52 12.20
CA THR A 16 -22.08 -3.94 12.29
C THR A 16 -20.91 -4.20 13.25
N THR A 17 -20.68 -5.46 13.62
CA THR A 17 -19.51 -5.84 14.43
C THR A 17 -18.18 -5.47 13.75
N GLU A 18 -18.12 -5.53 12.42
CA GLU A 18 -16.95 -5.14 11.64
C GLU A 18 -16.72 -3.62 11.71
N ASP A 19 -17.79 -2.82 11.62
CA ASP A 19 -17.71 -1.36 11.77
C ASP A 19 -17.19 -0.95 13.16
N LEU A 20 -17.64 -1.64 14.22
CA LEU A 20 -17.15 -1.43 15.58
C LEU A 20 -15.66 -1.75 15.70
N SER A 21 -15.24 -2.91 15.18
CA SER A 21 -13.82 -3.31 15.20
C SER A 21 -12.93 -2.31 14.47
N PHE A 22 -13.39 -1.81 13.32
CA PHE A 22 -12.70 -0.78 12.57
C PHE A 22 -12.62 0.53 13.37
N ARG A 23 -13.75 1.01 13.91
CA ARG A 23 -13.82 2.24 14.70
C ARG A 23 -12.89 2.18 15.91
N ASP A 24 -12.93 1.11 16.67
CA ASP A 24 -12.11 0.95 17.87
C ASP A 24 -10.61 0.93 17.51
N THR A 25 -10.27 0.30 16.38
CA THR A 25 -8.90 0.33 15.83
C THR A 25 -8.51 1.76 15.46
N PHE A 26 -9.36 2.48 14.73
CA PHE A 26 -9.11 3.87 14.33
C PHE A 26 -8.95 4.81 15.53
N GLU A 27 -9.79 4.67 16.56
CA GLU A 27 -9.70 5.43 17.80
C GLU A 27 -8.39 5.16 18.54
N GLU A 28 -7.95 3.90 18.59
CA GLU A 28 -6.66 3.55 19.18
C GLU A 28 -5.49 4.22 18.44
N TYR A 29 -5.56 4.29 17.12
CA TYR A 29 -4.61 5.07 16.33
C TYR A 29 -4.70 6.57 16.65
N THR A 30 -5.91 7.13 16.73
CA THR A 30 -6.11 8.55 17.09
C THR A 30 -5.50 8.89 18.46
N ARG A 31 -5.56 7.96 19.44
CA ARG A 31 -4.92 8.13 20.75
C ARG A 31 -3.39 8.12 20.69
N ARG A 32 -2.81 7.35 19.76
CA ARG A 32 -1.36 7.10 19.67
C ARG A 32 -0.61 8.10 18.79
N PHE A 33 -1.28 8.76 17.85
CA PHE A 33 -0.63 9.56 16.80
C PHE A 33 -1.13 11.01 16.74
N SER A 34 -0.24 11.96 16.42
CA SER A 34 -0.57 13.40 16.33
C SER A 34 -0.90 13.84 14.90
N GLY A 35 -2.00 14.59 14.72
CA GLY A 35 -2.42 15.17 13.43
C GLY A 35 -3.32 14.25 12.60
N ASN A 36 -4.15 14.84 11.72
CA ASN A 36 -5.17 14.10 10.96
C ASN A 36 -4.56 13.10 9.96
N ASP A 37 -3.64 13.56 9.11
CA ASP A 37 -3.05 12.70 8.08
C ASP A 37 -2.15 11.61 8.66
N ALA A 38 -1.48 11.88 9.77
CA ALA A 38 -0.64 10.89 10.44
C ALA A 38 -1.46 9.73 11.02
N ILE A 39 -2.67 9.97 11.55
CA ILE A 39 -3.57 8.90 12.03
C ILE A 39 -3.90 7.96 10.87
N HIS A 40 -4.30 8.53 9.73
CA HIS A 40 -4.68 7.77 8.54
C HIS A 40 -3.50 7.00 7.96
N HIS A 41 -2.34 7.64 7.80
CA HIS A 41 -1.16 6.97 7.26
C HIS A 41 -0.65 5.85 8.16
N ASN A 42 -0.66 6.02 9.49
CA ASN A 42 -0.23 4.97 10.41
C ASN A 42 -1.19 3.77 10.41
N LEU A 43 -2.51 4.01 10.38
CA LEU A 43 -3.50 2.93 10.26
C LEU A 43 -3.33 2.17 8.94
N MET A 44 -3.19 2.90 7.83
CA MET A 44 -2.96 2.32 6.51
C MET A 44 -1.68 1.49 6.45
N ALA A 45 -0.60 1.99 7.05
CA ALA A 45 0.69 1.33 7.11
C ALA A 45 0.66 0.04 7.91
N ASP A 46 -0.01 0.03 9.07
CA ASP A 46 -0.05 -1.14 9.95
C ASP A 46 -1.05 -2.20 9.49
N LYS A 47 -2.23 -1.80 8.99
CA LYS A 47 -3.34 -2.73 8.75
C LYS A 47 -3.59 -3.03 7.28
N PHE A 48 -3.30 -2.10 6.38
CA PHE A 48 -3.81 -2.17 5.00
C PHE A 48 -2.75 -2.35 3.93
N VAL A 49 -1.45 -2.14 4.21
CA VAL A 49 -0.37 -2.33 3.22
C VAL A 49 -0.43 -3.69 2.53
N LYS A 50 -0.64 -4.76 3.30
CA LYS A 50 -0.73 -6.12 2.74
C LYS A 50 -1.94 -6.28 1.83
N TYR A 51 -3.11 -5.82 2.27
CA TYR A 51 -4.32 -5.84 1.48
C TYR A 51 -4.18 -5.02 0.18
N MET A 52 -3.59 -3.83 0.28
CA MET A 52 -3.31 -3.00 -0.90
C MET A 52 -2.37 -3.73 -1.87
N ALA A 53 -1.34 -4.41 -1.38
CA ALA A 53 -0.46 -5.22 -2.22
C ALA A 53 -1.24 -6.32 -2.97
N ASP A 54 -2.15 -7.02 -2.28
CA ASP A 54 -2.96 -8.09 -2.86
C ASP A 54 -3.90 -7.56 -3.96
N VAL A 55 -4.54 -6.42 -3.70
CA VAL A 55 -5.41 -5.76 -4.69
C VAL A 55 -4.59 -5.27 -5.88
N LEU A 56 -3.46 -4.61 -5.64
CA LEU A 56 -2.56 -4.12 -6.70
C LEU A 56 -2.06 -5.27 -7.58
N GLN A 57 -1.72 -6.42 -6.99
CA GLN A 57 -1.31 -7.61 -7.73
C GLN A 57 -2.41 -8.15 -8.64
N GLN A 58 -3.66 -8.11 -8.19
CA GLN A 58 -4.80 -8.57 -8.98
C GLN A 58 -5.12 -7.62 -10.13
N ILE A 59 -5.05 -6.30 -9.92
CA ILE A 59 -5.48 -5.32 -10.93
C ILE A 59 -4.39 -4.98 -11.95
N HIS A 60 -3.11 -5.02 -11.59
CA HIS A 60 -2.03 -4.55 -12.47
C HIS A 60 -1.99 -5.27 -13.83
N PRO A 61 -2.13 -6.62 -13.91
CA PRO A 61 -2.21 -7.31 -15.19
C PRO A 61 -3.47 -6.96 -16.00
N GLN A 62 -4.57 -6.60 -15.33
CA GLN A 62 -5.86 -6.30 -15.97
C GLN A 62 -5.88 -4.88 -16.57
N LEU A 63 -5.23 -3.94 -15.89
CA LEU A 63 -5.22 -2.53 -16.30
C LEU A 63 -4.11 -2.21 -17.31
N GLY A 64 -3.06 -3.03 -17.36
CA GLY A 64 -1.83 -2.67 -18.08
C GLY A 64 -1.75 -3.11 -19.54
N GLY A 65 -2.63 -3.98 -20.05
CA GLY A 65 -2.63 -4.38 -21.46
C GLY A 65 -1.22 -4.73 -22.01
N SER A 66 -0.83 -4.13 -23.14
CA SER A 66 0.53 -4.29 -23.70
C SER A 66 1.62 -3.70 -22.81
N ALA A 67 1.35 -2.59 -22.13
CA ALA A 67 2.31 -1.94 -21.23
C ALA A 67 2.69 -2.84 -20.04
N TYR A 68 1.78 -3.69 -19.55
CA TYR A 68 2.11 -4.73 -18.58
C TYR A 68 3.08 -5.76 -19.17
N ALA A 69 2.87 -6.20 -20.41
CA ALA A 69 3.79 -7.12 -21.07
C ALA A 69 5.17 -6.49 -21.28
N ASP A 70 5.24 -5.20 -21.61
CA ASP A 70 6.51 -4.47 -21.76
C ASP A 70 7.22 -4.31 -20.40
N PHE A 71 6.46 -4.02 -19.33
CA PHE A 71 6.96 -4.01 -17.96
C PHE A 71 7.55 -5.36 -17.54
N MET A 72 6.96 -6.47 -17.97
CA MET A 72 7.45 -7.80 -17.63
C MET A 72 8.77 -8.13 -18.33
N ASN A 73 8.95 -7.64 -19.56
CA ASN A 73 10.00 -8.10 -20.47
C ASN A 73 11.19 -7.13 -20.63
N TYR A 74 11.18 -5.94 -20.03
CA TYR A 74 12.33 -5.03 -20.11
C TYR A 74 13.54 -5.53 -19.28
N PRO A 75 14.77 -5.08 -19.60
CA PRO A 75 15.96 -5.40 -18.80
C PRO A 75 15.83 -4.95 -17.33
N GLY A 76 15.72 -5.91 -16.42
CA GLY A 76 15.51 -5.66 -14.98
C GLY A 76 14.06 -5.73 -14.51
N GLY A 77 13.13 -6.05 -15.41
CA GLY A 77 11.72 -6.37 -15.11
C GLY A 77 11.54 -7.72 -14.41
N TYR A 78 10.32 -8.24 -14.50
CA TYR A 78 9.90 -9.48 -13.83
C TYR A 78 9.45 -10.54 -14.83
N PRO A 79 10.36 -11.14 -15.61
CA PRO A 79 9.98 -12.06 -16.69
C PRO A 79 9.21 -13.30 -16.20
N ASN A 80 9.37 -13.67 -14.93
CA ASN A 80 8.75 -14.84 -14.31
C ASN A 80 7.53 -14.53 -13.42
N GLY A 81 6.97 -13.32 -13.51
CA GLY A 81 5.87 -12.88 -12.65
C GLY A 81 6.30 -11.74 -11.73
N VAL A 82 5.46 -10.71 -11.63
CA VAL A 82 5.66 -9.63 -10.66
C VAL A 82 5.39 -10.17 -9.24
N PRO A 83 6.39 -10.20 -8.35
CA PRO A 83 6.23 -10.73 -7.00
C PRO A 83 5.31 -9.84 -6.17
N ARG A 84 4.68 -10.40 -5.14
CA ARG A 84 3.77 -9.67 -4.25
C ARG A 84 4.48 -8.50 -3.55
N GLU A 85 5.74 -8.69 -3.23
CA GLU A 85 6.63 -7.73 -2.57
C GLU A 85 6.84 -6.46 -3.40
N PHE A 86 6.76 -6.56 -4.73
CA PHE A 86 6.76 -5.39 -5.61
C PHE A 86 5.53 -4.52 -5.36
N TYR A 87 4.35 -5.13 -5.27
CA TYR A 87 3.10 -4.43 -5.00
C TYR A 87 3.03 -3.89 -3.57
N GLU A 88 3.61 -4.61 -2.62
CA GLU A 88 3.79 -4.12 -1.26
C GLU A 88 4.69 -2.88 -1.23
N ALA A 89 5.79 -2.89 -1.99
CA ALA A 89 6.65 -1.72 -2.12
C ALA A 89 5.91 -0.52 -2.74
N LEU A 90 5.08 -0.75 -3.77
CA LEU A 90 4.23 0.30 -4.34
C LEU A 90 3.25 0.86 -3.29
N ALA A 91 2.61 -0.01 -2.50
CA ALA A 91 1.70 0.39 -1.42
C ALA A 91 2.42 1.22 -0.33
N TRP A 92 3.72 0.99 -0.12
CA TRP A 92 4.54 1.79 0.79
C TRP A 92 4.89 3.19 0.27
N THR A 93 4.79 3.48 -1.04
CA THR A 93 5.30 4.74 -1.63
C THR A 93 4.77 5.99 -0.94
N GLY A 94 3.45 6.08 -0.71
CA GLY A 94 2.85 7.23 -0.02
C GLY A 94 3.04 7.22 1.50
N LEU A 95 3.25 6.04 2.08
CA LEU A 95 3.29 5.83 3.54
C LEU A 95 4.71 5.94 4.12
N LYS A 96 5.74 5.67 3.30
CA LYS A 96 7.15 5.84 3.67
C LYS A 96 7.50 7.32 3.79
N ASP A 97 6.98 8.15 2.90
CA ASP A 97 7.27 9.59 2.87
C ASP A 97 6.58 10.31 4.03
N ALA A 98 5.42 9.81 4.46
CA ALA A 98 4.76 10.21 5.70
C ALA A 98 5.47 9.73 6.98
N SER A 99 6.60 9.02 6.87
CA SER A 99 7.41 8.54 8.01
C SER A 99 6.61 7.79 9.07
N THR A 100 5.66 6.95 8.65
CA THR A 100 4.81 6.15 9.56
C THR A 100 5.65 5.27 10.49
N LEU A 101 5.19 5.04 11.73
CA LEU A 101 5.93 4.19 12.68
C LEU A 101 6.08 2.76 12.18
N ALA A 102 5.05 2.23 11.50
CA ALA A 102 5.13 0.90 10.91
C ALA A 102 6.25 0.81 9.87
N TYR A 103 6.43 1.84 9.03
CA TYR A 103 7.58 1.91 8.12
C TYR A 103 8.91 2.06 8.89
N GLN A 104 8.96 2.92 9.91
CA GLN A 104 10.16 3.10 10.73
C GLN A 104 10.60 1.81 11.42
N ALA A 105 9.66 1.00 11.88
CA ALA A 105 9.87 -0.28 12.54
C ALA A 105 10.31 -1.41 11.59
N LEU A 106 10.20 -1.24 10.27
CA LEU A 106 10.72 -2.22 9.31
C LEU A 106 12.23 -2.38 9.47
N SER A 107 12.69 -3.63 9.30
CA SER A 107 14.11 -3.94 9.31
C SER A 107 14.83 -3.22 8.16
N PRO A 108 16.15 -2.94 8.30
CA PRO A 108 16.94 -2.36 7.20
C PRO A 108 16.84 -3.18 5.91
N THR A 109 16.85 -4.52 6.02
CA THR A 109 16.68 -5.43 4.88
C THR A 109 15.34 -5.22 4.17
N LYS A 110 14.24 -5.08 4.92
CA LYS A 110 12.92 -4.86 4.32
C LYS A 110 12.83 -3.49 3.63
N LYS A 111 13.42 -2.46 4.22
CA LYS A 111 13.50 -1.12 3.59
C LYS A 111 14.33 -1.15 2.30
N ALA A 112 15.43 -1.91 2.29
CA ALA A 112 16.25 -2.10 1.09
C ALA A 112 15.49 -2.86 -0.02
N GLU A 113 14.75 -3.92 0.34
CA GLU A 113 13.88 -4.65 -0.58
C GLU A 113 12.82 -3.72 -1.21
N ILE A 114 12.11 -2.94 -0.39
CA ILE A 114 11.14 -1.94 -0.87
C ILE A 114 11.81 -0.97 -1.85
N THR A 115 12.99 -0.46 -1.52
CA THR A 115 13.73 0.48 -2.37
C THR A 115 14.07 -0.12 -3.73
N GLU A 116 14.52 -1.38 -3.77
CA GLU A 116 14.85 -2.06 -5.01
C GLU A 116 13.60 -2.28 -5.89
N HIS A 117 12.48 -2.67 -5.30
CA HIS A 117 11.21 -2.81 -6.02
C HIS A 117 10.72 -1.46 -6.60
N LEU A 118 10.83 -0.37 -5.84
CA LEU A 118 10.46 0.96 -6.31
C LEU A 118 11.36 1.43 -7.47
N ARG A 119 12.67 1.18 -7.40
CA ARG A 119 13.60 1.47 -8.50
C ARG A 119 13.22 0.72 -9.78
N LYS A 120 12.80 -0.55 -9.65
CA LYS A 120 12.28 -1.33 -10.78
C LYS A 120 10.97 -0.74 -11.31
N ALA A 121 10.06 -0.31 -10.44
CA ALA A 121 8.82 0.35 -10.85
C ALA A 121 9.09 1.63 -11.68
N GLU A 122 10.04 2.47 -11.25
CA GLU A 122 10.42 3.68 -11.99
C GLU A 122 11.00 3.39 -13.37
N THR A 123 11.82 2.34 -13.47
CA THR A 123 12.39 1.89 -14.74
C THR A 123 11.29 1.34 -15.65
N GLY A 124 10.45 0.47 -15.11
CA GLY A 124 9.34 -0.14 -15.82
C GLY A 124 8.31 0.86 -16.32
N ARG A 125 8.01 1.92 -15.55
CA ARG A 125 7.14 3.03 -16.00
C ARG A 125 7.61 3.67 -17.31
N LYS A 126 8.92 3.75 -17.53
CA LYS A 126 9.47 4.30 -18.79
C LYS A 126 9.29 3.34 -19.97
N SER A 127 9.19 2.03 -19.69
CA SER A 127 8.95 0.98 -20.69
C SER A 127 7.46 0.80 -21.01
N CYS A 128 6.56 1.39 -20.21
CA CYS A 128 5.11 1.35 -20.40
C CYS A 128 4.57 2.45 -21.34
N ASN A 129 5.42 3.36 -21.83
CA ASN A 129 5.07 4.55 -22.61
C ASN A 129 5.47 4.42 -24.08
#